data_AF-A0A941P4F3-F1
#
_entry.id   AF-A0A941P4F3-F1
#
_cell.length_a   1.000
_cell.length_b   1.000
_cell.length_c   1.000
_cell.angle_alpha   90.00
_cell.angle_beta   90.00
_cell.angle_gamma   90.00
#
_symmetry.space_group_name_H-M   'P 1'
#
loop_
_entity.id
_entity.type
_entity.pdbx_description
1 polymer ?
#
loop_
_entity_poly.entity_id
_entity_poly.type
_entity_poly.pdbx_seq_one_letter_code
_entity_poly.pdbx_strand_id
1 'polypeptide(L)'
;PDLYGLRGTALFLDVDVVIVGDLDAFFEEPGEFLIIRDYRRAWQARRITGNSSVYRFKIGAHGDVLDYFRAHADEVQARYRNEQTYLSDFLHAQGRLRYWPAAWCPSFKYQSIPHWPASYWREPQVPPGARIVIFHGECNPPDALAGRRNRRFRALRPASWVEQHWRE
;
A
#
# COMPACT_ATOMS: atom_id res chain seq x y z
N PRO A 1 -13.92 8.81 -17.75
CA PRO A 1 -13.62 10.23 -17.43
C PRO A 1 -12.29 10.67 -18.04
N ASP A 2 -12.27 11.81 -18.73
CA ASP A 2 -11.04 12.43 -19.26
C ASP A 2 -10.25 13.03 -18.10
N LEU A 3 -9.07 12.47 -17.82
CA LEU A 3 -8.23 12.81 -16.67
C LEU A 3 -7.37 14.04 -17.01
N TYR A 4 -8.04 15.14 -17.36
CA TYR A 4 -7.43 16.39 -17.83
C TYR A 4 -6.49 16.21 -19.03
N GLY A 5 -6.80 15.29 -19.96
CA GLY A 5 -5.96 15.01 -21.13
C GLY A 5 -4.72 14.15 -20.86
N LEU A 6 -4.51 13.68 -19.62
CA LEU A 6 -3.41 12.78 -19.30
C LEU A 6 -3.59 11.41 -20.00
N ARG A 7 -2.50 10.89 -20.56
CA ARG A 7 -2.45 9.60 -21.27
C ARG A 7 -1.25 8.81 -20.82
N GLY A 8 -1.35 7.49 -20.83
CA GLY A 8 -0.26 6.58 -20.48
C GLY A 8 -0.48 5.86 -19.16
N THR A 9 0.61 5.60 -18.45
CA THR A 9 0.63 4.84 -17.20
C THR A 9 0.74 5.79 -16.01
N ALA A 10 -0.14 5.64 -15.03
CA ALA A 10 -0.12 6.40 -13.79
C ALA A 10 0.22 5.49 -12.61
N LEU A 11 1.04 6.00 -11.70
CA LEU A 11 1.31 5.40 -10.39
C LEU A 11 0.60 6.25 -9.34
N PHE A 12 -0.29 5.61 -8.59
CA PHE A 12 -0.95 6.20 -7.42
C PHE A 12 -0.15 5.89 -6.17
N LEU A 13 0.02 6.89 -5.31
CA LEU A 13 0.60 6.78 -3.98
C LEU A 13 -0.33 7.49 -3.00
N ASP A 14 -0.60 6.83 -1.88
CA ASP A 14 -1.30 7.43 -0.76
C ASP A 14 -0.40 8.44 -0.03
N VAL A 15 -1.01 9.30 0.78
CA VAL A 15 -0.30 10.36 1.52
C VAL A 15 0.49 9.83 2.72
N ASP A 16 0.22 8.60 3.15
CA ASP A 16 0.84 7.93 4.29
C ASP A 16 1.97 6.96 3.87
N VAL A 17 2.72 7.30 2.82
CA VAL A 17 3.84 6.49 2.33
C VAL A 17 5.16 7.27 2.35
N VAL A 18 6.27 6.54 2.49
CA VAL A 18 7.62 7.12 2.44
C VAL A 18 8.42 6.44 1.34
N ILE A 19 8.93 7.22 0.39
CA ILE A 19 9.77 6.72 -0.71
C ILE A 19 11.20 6.58 -0.18
N VAL A 20 11.74 5.36 -0.23
CA VAL A 20 13.06 5.00 0.32
C VAL A 20 14.03 4.50 -0.76
N GLY A 21 13.56 4.34 -1.99
CA GLY A 21 14.35 3.90 -3.13
C GLY A 21 13.79 4.40 -4.45
N ASP A 22 14.42 3.95 -5.53
CA ASP A 22 14.06 4.31 -6.89
C ASP A 22 12.64 3.82 -7.28
N LEU A 23 11.91 4.64 -8.04
CA LEU A 23 10.55 4.39 -8.50
C LEU A 23 10.45 3.85 -9.94
N ASP A 24 11.54 3.88 -10.72
CA ASP A 24 11.52 3.50 -12.14
C ASP A 24 10.97 2.09 -12.34
N ALA A 25 11.34 1.16 -11.45
CA ALA A 25 10.87 -0.21 -11.50
C ALA A 25 9.34 -0.35 -11.41
N PHE A 26 8.63 0.58 -10.75
CA PHE A 26 7.17 0.57 -10.73
C PHE A 26 6.58 0.84 -12.11
N PHE A 27 7.28 1.54 -13.01
CA PHE A 27 6.82 1.79 -14.38
C PHE A 27 7.24 0.68 -15.35
N GLU A 28 8.30 -0.06 -15.03
CA GLU A 28 8.85 -1.13 -15.88
C GLU A 28 8.21 -2.51 -15.63
N GLU A 29 7.75 -2.78 -14.41
CA GLU A 29 7.17 -4.09 -14.06
C GLU A 29 5.99 -4.46 -14.97
N PRO A 30 5.88 -5.67 -15.52
CA PRO A 30 4.80 -6.02 -16.45
C PRO A 30 3.42 -6.18 -15.77
N GLY A 31 2.39 -5.54 -16.33
CA GLY A 31 1.00 -5.71 -15.92
C GLY A 31 0.10 -4.52 -16.22
N GLU A 32 -1.20 -4.74 -16.35
CA GLU A 32 -2.16 -3.67 -16.59
C GLU A 32 -2.52 -2.91 -15.31
N PHE A 33 -2.74 -3.68 -14.23
CA PHE A 33 -2.99 -3.15 -12.91
C PHE A 33 -2.12 -3.87 -11.88
N LEU A 34 -1.24 -3.15 -11.23
CA LEU A 34 -0.40 -3.68 -10.17
C LEU A 34 -0.73 -3.00 -8.85
N ILE A 35 -0.91 -3.78 -7.81
CA ILE A 35 -1.26 -3.29 -6.47
C ILE A 35 -0.42 -4.00 -5.40
N ILE A 36 -0.29 -3.40 -4.24
CA ILE A 36 0.35 -4.06 -3.10
C ILE A 36 -0.51 -5.27 -2.70
N ARG A 37 0.12 -6.42 -2.42
CA ARG A 37 -0.58 -7.53 -1.78
C ARG A 37 -0.84 -7.19 -0.31
N ASP A 38 -2.10 -7.31 0.15
CA ASP A 38 -2.46 -6.98 1.52
C ASP A 38 -1.57 -7.72 2.55
N TYR A 39 -1.17 -7.02 3.62
CA TYR A 39 -0.15 -7.41 4.61
C TYR A 39 -0.64 -8.46 5.61
N ARG A 40 -1.57 -9.32 5.20
CA ARG A 40 -2.20 -10.31 6.06
C ARG A 40 -1.25 -11.49 6.31
N ARG A 41 -1.46 -12.14 7.45
CA ARG A 41 -0.66 -13.31 7.86
C ARG A 41 -0.73 -14.40 6.79
N ALA A 42 0.33 -15.20 6.66
CA ALA A 42 0.50 -16.20 5.60
C ALA A 42 -0.71 -17.16 5.44
N TRP A 43 -1.43 -17.49 6.53
CA TRP A 43 -2.64 -18.32 6.46
C TRP A 43 -3.86 -17.63 5.81
N GLN A 44 -3.83 -16.30 5.65
CA GLN A 44 -4.82 -15.49 4.94
C GLN A 44 -4.38 -15.17 3.51
N ALA A 45 -3.21 -15.67 3.06
CA ALA A 45 -2.64 -15.38 1.74
C ALA A 45 -3.52 -15.84 0.56
N ARG A 46 -4.53 -16.70 0.80
CA ARG A 46 -5.50 -17.13 -0.22
C ARG A 46 -6.51 -16.05 -0.62
N ARG A 47 -6.59 -14.93 0.10
CA ARG A 47 -7.44 -13.81 -0.30
C ARG A 47 -6.76 -12.97 -1.37
N ILE A 48 -7.53 -12.62 -2.39
CA ILE A 48 -7.13 -11.78 -3.51
C ILE A 48 -7.40 -10.31 -3.13
N THR A 49 -6.88 -9.87 -2.00
CA THR A 49 -7.07 -8.48 -1.55
C THR A 49 -5.78 -7.71 -1.73
N GLY A 50 -5.85 -6.62 -2.47
CA GLY A 50 -4.77 -5.66 -2.62
C GLY A 50 -4.93 -4.47 -1.67
N ASN A 51 -3.80 -3.91 -1.24
CA ASN A 51 -3.76 -2.64 -0.53
C ASN A 51 -3.57 -1.50 -1.54
N SER A 52 -4.49 -0.54 -1.55
CA SER A 52 -4.54 0.56 -2.52
C SER A 52 -3.60 1.72 -2.21
N SER A 53 -2.69 1.60 -1.25
CA SER A 53 -1.74 2.68 -0.93
C SER A 53 -0.72 2.90 -2.04
N VAL A 54 -0.37 1.87 -2.81
CA VAL A 54 0.41 2.02 -4.05
C VAL A 54 -0.16 1.10 -5.13
N TYR A 55 -0.64 1.70 -6.21
CA TYR A 55 -1.05 0.92 -7.37
C TYR A 55 -0.76 1.65 -8.67
N ARG A 56 -0.55 0.87 -9.73
CA ARG A 56 -0.33 1.38 -11.07
C ARG A 56 -1.46 0.98 -11.98
N PHE A 57 -1.90 1.91 -12.81
CA PHE A 57 -2.96 1.68 -13.77
C PHE A 57 -2.70 2.46 -15.07
N LYS A 58 -3.33 2.01 -16.16
CA LYS A 58 -3.35 2.77 -17.41
C LYS A 58 -4.48 3.79 -17.37
N ILE A 59 -4.15 5.06 -17.63
CA ILE A 59 -5.13 6.14 -17.62
C ILE A 59 -6.22 5.85 -18.66
N GLY A 60 -7.48 5.90 -18.21
CA GLY A 60 -8.66 5.57 -19.02
C GLY A 60 -9.03 4.09 -19.10
N ALA A 61 -8.20 3.16 -18.59
CA ALA A 61 -8.42 1.71 -18.75
C ALA A 61 -9.37 1.07 -17.73
N HIS A 62 -9.83 1.83 -16.72
CA HIS A 62 -10.69 1.36 -15.61
C HIS A 62 -11.96 2.21 -15.43
N GLY A 63 -12.45 2.84 -16.51
CA GLY A 63 -13.74 3.54 -16.46
C GLY A 63 -14.90 2.60 -16.09
N ASP A 64 -14.82 1.35 -16.53
CA ASP A 64 -15.75 0.26 -16.26
C ASP A 64 -15.92 -0.04 -14.76
N VAL A 65 -14.84 0.00 -13.98
CA VAL A 65 -14.89 -0.18 -12.52
C VAL A 65 -15.76 0.91 -11.89
N LEU A 66 -15.52 2.17 -12.25
CA LEU A 66 -16.24 3.31 -11.69
C LEU A 66 -17.69 3.35 -12.16
N ASP A 67 -17.94 3.03 -13.43
CA ASP A 67 -19.28 3.00 -14.01
C ASP A 67 -20.10 1.87 -13.40
N TYR A 68 -19.51 0.68 -13.19
CA TYR A 68 -20.17 -0.43 -12.51
C TYR A 68 -20.47 -0.09 -11.05
N PHE A 69 -19.50 0.48 -10.33
CA PHE A 69 -19.69 0.93 -8.94
C PHE A 69 -20.83 1.94 -8.83
N ARG A 70 -20.92 2.92 -9.75
CA ARG A 70 -21.99 3.91 -9.77
C ARG A 70 -23.36 3.30 -10.07
N ALA A 71 -23.41 2.31 -10.96
CA ALA A 71 -24.65 1.63 -11.34
C ALA A 71 -25.14 0.63 -10.28
N HIS A 72 -24.25 0.06 -9.46
CA HIS A 72 -24.55 -1.02 -8.50
C HIS A 72 -24.05 -0.71 -7.09
N ALA A 73 -24.00 0.57 -6.71
CA ALA A 73 -23.39 1.02 -5.45
C ALA A 73 -23.96 0.29 -4.22
N ASP A 74 -25.28 0.13 -4.16
CA ASP A 74 -25.97 -0.52 -3.04
C ASP A 74 -25.61 -2.02 -2.94
N GLU A 75 -25.53 -2.72 -4.07
CA GLU A 75 -25.13 -4.14 -4.10
C GLU A 75 -23.66 -4.30 -3.71
N VAL A 76 -22.79 -3.43 -4.23
CA VAL A 76 -21.35 -3.45 -3.91
C VAL A 76 -21.14 -3.19 -2.42
N GLN A 77 -21.83 -2.20 -1.84
CA GLN A 77 -21.74 -1.91 -0.41
C GLN A 77 -22.30 -3.05 0.46
N ALA A 78 -23.36 -3.73 0.02
CA ALA A 78 -23.91 -4.88 0.72
C ALA A 78 -23.00 -6.10 0.68
N ARG A 79 -22.31 -6.32 -0.46
CA ARG A 79 -21.47 -7.50 -0.71
C ARG A 79 -20.03 -7.33 -0.20
N TYR A 80 -19.50 -6.12 -0.25
CA TYR A 80 -18.12 -5.81 0.08
C TYR A 80 -18.04 -4.87 1.28
N ARG A 81 -17.34 -5.33 2.33
CA ARG A 81 -17.07 -4.49 3.50
C ARG A 81 -16.19 -3.27 3.19
N ASN A 82 -15.26 -3.42 2.24
CA ASN A 82 -14.24 -2.42 1.93
C ASN A 82 -14.07 -2.27 0.40
N GLU A 83 -13.80 -1.05 -0.06
CA GLU A 83 -13.55 -0.74 -1.47
C GLU A 83 -12.39 -1.55 -2.07
N GLN A 84 -11.34 -1.79 -1.27
CA GLN A 84 -10.14 -2.52 -1.70
C GLN A 84 -10.46 -3.96 -2.09
N THR A 85 -11.39 -4.60 -1.38
CA THR A 85 -11.85 -5.95 -1.71
C THR A 85 -12.67 -5.95 -3.00
N TYR A 86 -13.55 -4.97 -3.16
CA TYR A 86 -14.32 -4.80 -4.40
C TYR A 86 -13.40 -4.59 -5.61
N LEU A 87 -12.47 -3.63 -5.53
CA LEU A 87 -11.54 -3.31 -6.61
C LEU A 87 -10.68 -4.52 -7.00
N SER A 88 -10.14 -5.22 -6.00
CA SER A 88 -9.31 -6.40 -6.24
C SER A 88 -10.11 -7.53 -6.87
N ASP A 89 -11.30 -7.84 -6.36
CA ASP A 89 -12.13 -8.92 -6.89
C ASP A 89 -12.61 -8.61 -8.31
N PHE A 90 -13.03 -7.37 -8.59
CA PHE A 90 -13.47 -6.93 -9.92
C PHE A 90 -12.34 -7.05 -10.95
N LEU A 91 -11.15 -6.53 -10.63
CA LEU A 91 -9.99 -6.59 -11.53
C LEU A 91 -9.42 -8.01 -11.66
N HIS A 92 -9.54 -8.83 -10.61
CA HIS A 92 -9.14 -10.23 -10.66
C HIS A 92 -10.08 -11.06 -11.52
N ALA A 93 -11.40 -10.82 -11.44
CA ALA A 93 -12.38 -11.50 -12.29
C ALA A 93 -12.15 -11.22 -13.78
N GLN A 94 -11.57 -10.06 -14.12
CA GLN A 94 -11.13 -9.71 -15.47
C GLN A 94 -9.74 -10.26 -15.85
N GLY A 95 -9.01 -10.89 -14.93
CA GLY A 95 -7.64 -11.38 -15.14
C GLY A 95 -6.57 -10.29 -15.24
N ARG A 96 -6.89 -9.05 -14.84
CA ARG A 96 -6.04 -7.86 -15.01
C ARG A 96 -5.20 -7.52 -13.78
N LEU A 97 -5.58 -8.06 -12.62
CA LEU A 97 -4.91 -7.82 -11.34
C LEU A 97 -3.58 -8.57 -11.24
N ARG A 98 -2.50 -7.83 -11.00
CA ARG A 98 -1.20 -8.35 -10.56
C ARG A 98 -0.77 -7.69 -9.26
N TYR A 99 0.18 -8.33 -8.57
CA TYR A 99 0.74 -7.81 -7.33
C TYR A 99 2.19 -7.36 -7.52
N TRP A 100 2.59 -6.32 -6.80
CA TRP A 100 4.00 -5.94 -6.70
C TRP A 100 4.83 -7.06 -6.05
N PRO A 101 6.13 -7.13 -6.35
CA PRO A 101 7.07 -7.91 -5.53
C PRO A 101 6.95 -7.51 -4.05
N ALA A 102 6.84 -8.51 -3.16
CA ALA A 102 6.55 -8.28 -1.74
C ALA A 102 7.61 -7.42 -1.02
N ALA A 103 8.83 -7.36 -1.56
CA ALA A 103 9.91 -6.56 -1.00
C ALA A 103 9.77 -5.06 -1.30
N TRP A 104 9.10 -4.66 -2.39
CA TRP A 104 9.08 -3.25 -2.84
C TRP A 104 8.26 -2.35 -1.94
N CYS A 105 7.12 -2.86 -1.46
CA CYS A 105 6.19 -2.10 -0.64
C CYS A 105 6.00 -2.75 0.73
N PRO A 106 6.97 -2.72 1.65
CA PRO A 106 6.78 -3.28 2.97
C PRO A 106 5.91 -2.38 3.86
N SER A 107 5.17 -3.01 4.77
CA SER A 107 4.45 -2.33 5.85
C SER A 107 5.41 -1.91 6.95
N PHE A 108 5.38 -0.64 7.34
CA PHE A 108 6.18 -0.14 8.47
C PHE A 108 5.89 -0.95 9.74
N LYS A 109 4.60 -1.16 10.06
CA LYS A 109 4.14 -1.84 11.28
C LYS A 109 4.56 -3.31 11.38
N TYR A 110 4.64 -4.01 10.25
CA TYR A 110 4.87 -5.45 10.22
C TYR A 110 6.30 -5.84 9.85
N GLN A 111 6.98 -5.06 9.01
CA GLN A 111 8.28 -5.42 8.44
C GLN A 111 9.40 -4.48 8.85
N SER A 112 9.12 -3.21 9.14
CA SER A 112 10.16 -2.26 9.62
C SER A 112 10.35 -2.30 11.13
N ILE A 113 9.27 -2.47 11.91
CA ILE A 113 9.35 -2.52 13.37
C ILE A 113 9.88 -3.88 13.85
N PRO A 114 10.97 -3.93 14.63
CA PRO A 114 11.48 -5.16 15.22
C PRO A 114 10.42 -5.86 16.07
N HIS A 115 10.43 -7.20 16.08
CA HIS A 115 9.53 -7.95 16.95
C HIS A 115 9.78 -7.66 18.43
N TRP A 116 8.72 -7.73 19.23
CA TRP A 116 8.85 -7.65 20.68
C TRP A 116 9.72 -8.82 21.18
N PRO A 117 10.66 -8.58 22.12
CA PRO A 117 10.94 -7.34 22.84
C PRO A 117 12.04 -6.46 22.21
N ALA A 118 12.56 -6.80 21.05
CA ALA A 118 13.66 -6.06 20.42
C ALA A 118 13.30 -4.59 20.10
N SER A 119 12.02 -4.27 19.89
CA SER A 119 11.55 -2.90 19.59
C SER A 119 11.88 -1.84 20.65
N TYR A 120 12.21 -2.24 21.88
CA TYR A 120 12.62 -1.33 22.96
C TYR A 120 14.07 -0.82 22.80
N TRP A 121 14.91 -1.58 22.11
CA TRP A 121 16.36 -1.37 22.06
C TRP A 121 16.88 -1.21 20.63
N ARG A 122 16.14 -1.70 19.64
CA ARG A 122 16.49 -1.62 18.22
C ARG A 122 15.57 -0.65 17.50
N GLU A 123 16.16 0.16 16.65
CA GLU A 123 15.45 1.10 15.78
C GLU A 123 14.73 0.36 14.64
N PRO A 124 13.58 0.86 14.19
CA PRO A 124 12.96 0.42 12.95
C PRO A 124 13.90 0.63 11.77
N GLN A 125 13.95 -0.33 10.86
CA GLN A 125 14.82 -0.28 9.69
C GLN A 125 14.01 -0.38 8.40
N VAL A 126 14.57 0.17 7.32
CA VAL A 126 14.04 -0.05 5.97
C VAL A 126 14.42 -1.49 5.55
N PRO A 127 13.44 -2.36 5.27
CA PRO A 127 13.73 -3.72 4.81
C PRO A 127 14.54 -3.73 3.50
N PRO A 128 15.42 -4.71 3.28
CA PRO A 128 16.19 -4.79 2.04
C PRO A 128 15.26 -4.95 0.83
N GLY A 129 15.52 -4.17 -0.22
CA GLY A 129 14.71 -4.15 -1.44
C GLY A 129 13.43 -3.32 -1.36
N ALA A 130 13.20 -2.63 -0.24
CA ALA A 130 12.11 -1.65 -0.12
C ALA A 130 12.35 -0.47 -1.05
N ARG A 131 11.28 -0.06 -1.73
CA ARG A 131 11.23 1.15 -2.55
C ARG A 131 10.26 2.18 -1.97
N ILE A 132 9.13 1.71 -1.44
CA ILE A 132 8.13 2.55 -0.77
C ILE A 132 7.70 1.88 0.53
N VAL A 133 7.87 2.53 1.67
CA VAL A 133 7.40 2.01 2.97
C VAL A 133 6.02 2.58 3.26
N ILE A 134 5.07 1.70 3.60
CA ILE A 134 3.66 2.08 3.82
C ILE A 134 3.38 2.27 5.32
N PHE A 135 2.91 3.45 5.70
CA PHE A 135 2.52 3.82 7.07
C PHE A 135 1.01 3.69 7.26
N HIS A 136 0.46 2.51 6.96
CA HIS A 136 -0.97 2.30 7.11
C HIS A 136 -1.39 2.15 8.60
N GLY A 137 -2.36 2.97 9.04
CA GLY A 137 -3.08 2.82 10.30
C GLY A 137 -2.52 3.59 11.50
N GLU A 138 -2.15 2.88 12.56
CA GLU A 138 -1.95 3.43 13.93
C GLU A 138 -0.67 4.27 14.14
N CYS A 139 0.24 4.33 13.17
CA CYS A 139 1.54 4.99 13.33
C CYS A 139 1.87 5.76 12.06
N ASN A 140 1.66 7.07 12.11
CA ASN A 140 2.02 7.97 11.03
C ASN A 140 3.52 8.27 11.05
N PRO A 141 4.12 8.75 9.95
CA PRO A 141 5.54 9.11 9.92
C PRO A 141 5.98 10.02 11.08
N PRO A 142 5.22 11.07 11.48
CA PRO A 142 5.57 11.90 12.64
C PRO A 142 5.57 11.15 13.98
N ASP A 143 4.69 10.17 14.15
CA ASP A 143 4.65 9.35 15.37
C ASP A 143 5.80 8.33 15.39
N ALA A 144 6.16 7.78 14.23
CA ALA A 144 7.32 6.91 14.08
C ALA A 144 8.63 7.64 14.41
N LEU A 145 8.75 8.91 13.98
CA LEU A 145 9.86 9.79 14.36
C LEU A 145 9.88 10.05 15.87
N ALA A 146 8.73 10.30 16.48
CA ALA A 146 8.62 10.51 17.92
C ALA A 146 8.78 9.22 18.77
N GLY A 147 8.96 8.05 18.15
CA GLY A 147 8.98 6.76 18.85
C GLY A 147 7.63 6.41 19.52
N ARG A 148 6.55 7.04 19.07
CA ARG A 148 5.20 6.82 19.60
C ARG A 148 4.48 5.75 18.79
N ARG A 149 3.67 4.96 19.49
CA ARG A 149 2.81 3.95 18.89
C ARG A 149 1.48 3.95 19.61
N ASN A 150 0.38 3.97 18.86
CA ASN A 150 -0.98 3.90 19.39
C ASN A 150 -1.37 2.52 19.94
N ARG A 151 -0.50 1.88 20.75
CA ARG A 151 -0.78 0.61 21.40
C ARG A 151 -0.12 0.54 22.79
N ARG A 152 -0.94 0.43 23.84
CA ARG A 152 -0.48 0.33 25.24
C ARG A 152 0.62 -0.75 25.36
N PHE A 153 1.69 -0.41 26.06
CA PHE A 153 2.85 -1.28 26.34
C PHE A 153 3.66 -1.75 25.12
N ARG A 154 3.65 -1.02 24.00
CA ARG A 154 4.57 -1.27 22.88
C ARG A 154 5.40 -0.01 22.57
N ALA A 155 6.50 0.16 23.29
CA ALA A 155 7.46 1.23 23.01
C ALA A 155 8.19 0.96 21.68
N LEU A 156 8.53 2.04 20.98
CA LEU A 156 9.26 2.05 19.71
C LEU A 156 10.41 3.05 19.84
N ARG A 157 11.61 2.67 19.39
CA ARG A 157 12.69 3.65 19.20
C ARG A 157 12.37 4.57 18.00
N PRO A 158 12.73 5.87 18.05
CA PRO A 158 12.61 6.78 16.91
C PRO A 158 13.12 6.16 15.61
N ALA A 159 12.32 6.21 14.55
CA ALA A 159 12.73 5.76 13.23
C ALA A 159 13.54 6.85 12.52
N SER A 160 14.81 7.00 12.91
CA SER A 160 15.75 8.03 12.45
C SER A 160 15.86 8.14 10.92
N TRP A 161 15.69 7.03 10.19
CA TRP A 161 15.70 7.03 8.73
C TRP A 161 14.51 7.79 8.10
N VAL A 162 13.38 7.90 8.79
CA VAL A 162 12.20 8.61 8.25
C VAL A 162 12.51 10.09 8.04
N GLU A 163 13.35 10.70 8.89
CA GLU A 163 13.81 12.10 8.75
C GLU A 163 14.60 12.34 7.46
N GLN A 164 15.28 11.31 6.95
CA GLN A 164 16.09 11.42 5.74
C GLN A 164 15.22 11.44 4.47
N HIS A 165 14.03 10.83 4.55
CA HIS A 165 13.15 10.56 3.41
C HIS A 165 11.83 11.32 3.43
N TRP A 166 11.42 11.87 4.58
CA TRP A 166 10.19 12.64 4.75
C TRP A 166 10.51 14.10 5.08
N ARG A 167 10.17 15.02 4.16
CA ARG A 167 10.28 16.47 4.33
C ARG A 167 8.89 17.08 4.16
N GLU A 168 8.50 17.94 5.08
CA GLU A 168 7.22 18.67 5.06
C GLU A 168 7.17 19.74 3.96
#